data_AF-A0A351FTV4-F1
#
_entry.id   AF-A0A351FTV4-F1
#
_cell.length_a   1.000
_cell.length_b   1.000
_cell.length_c   1.000
_cell.angle_alpha   90.00
_cell.angle_beta   90.00
_cell.angle_gamma   90.00
#
_symmetry.space_group_name_H-M   'P 1'
#
loop_
_entity.id
_entity.type
_entity.pdbx_description
1 polymer ?
#
loop_
_entity_poly.entity_id
_entity_poly.type
_entity_poly.pdbx_seq_one_letter_code
_entity_poly.pdbx_strand_id
1 'polypeptide(L)'
;MNCAELAERIKSLQPEAASRDVARLCLLLANTADDVSCYEDNDALTAAWKEIGLRLQAATDQHAAMTEELESLARSDPQKFSPDQIWVLIRAIKVQSQILQLYVGEPALEV
;
A
#
# COMPACT_ATOMS: atom_id res chain seq x y z
N MET A 1 -19.64 13.82 1.74
CA MET A 1 -19.79 12.36 1.97
C MET A 1 -19.08 11.92 3.27
N ASN A 2 -19.67 10.99 4.05
CA ASN A 2 -19.04 10.37 5.23
C ASN A 2 -18.46 8.97 4.92
N CYS A 3 -17.70 8.39 5.85
CA CYS A 3 -17.01 7.10 5.64
C CYS A 3 -17.98 5.91 5.41
N ALA A 4 -19.15 5.92 6.05
CA ALA A 4 -20.15 4.88 5.85
C ALA A 4 -20.79 4.96 4.44
N GLU A 5 -21.07 6.18 3.98
CA GLU A 5 -21.54 6.44 2.62
C GLU A 5 -20.51 6.02 1.57
N LEU A 6 -19.21 6.29 1.82
CA LEU A 6 -18.13 5.82 0.95
C LEU A 6 -18.10 4.29 0.88
N ALA A 7 -18.20 3.59 2.01
CA ALA A 7 -18.18 2.14 2.05
C ALA A 7 -19.34 1.52 1.25
N GLU A 8 -20.54 2.07 1.39
CA GLU A 8 -21.72 1.63 0.62
C GLU A 8 -21.55 1.84 -0.88
N ARG A 9 -20.96 2.98 -1.29
CA ARG A 9 -20.68 3.24 -2.70
C ARG A 9 -19.63 2.29 -3.26
N ILE A 10 -18.56 2.02 -2.52
CA ILE A 10 -17.54 1.04 -2.91
C ILE A 10 -18.15 -0.36 -3.03
N LYS A 11 -18.99 -0.76 -2.07
CA LYS A 11 -19.70 -2.05 -2.10
C LYS A 11 -20.67 -2.15 -3.26
N SER A 12 -21.31 -1.05 -3.65
CA SER A 12 -22.17 -0.98 -4.83
C SER A 12 -21.37 -1.13 -6.14
N LEU A 13 -20.17 -0.55 -6.22
CA LEU A 13 -19.26 -0.68 -7.37
C LEU A 13 -18.68 -2.09 -7.49
N GLN A 14 -18.39 -2.75 -6.36
CA GLN A 14 -17.88 -4.12 -6.32
C GLN A 14 -18.63 -4.96 -5.26
N PRO A 15 -19.79 -5.53 -5.63
CA PRO A 15 -20.61 -6.31 -4.69
C PRO A 15 -19.88 -7.51 -4.09
N GLU A 16 -18.94 -8.08 -4.83
CA GLU A 16 -18.15 -9.25 -4.41
C GLU A 16 -16.98 -8.90 -3.48
N ALA A 17 -16.68 -7.62 -3.25
CA ALA A 17 -15.56 -7.22 -2.39
C ALA A 17 -15.79 -7.66 -0.94
N ALA A 18 -14.79 -8.28 -0.31
CA ALA A 18 -14.88 -8.62 1.11
C ALA A 18 -14.89 -7.35 1.97
N SER A 19 -15.58 -7.38 3.11
CA SER A 19 -15.73 -6.19 3.97
C SER A 19 -14.39 -5.59 4.43
N ARG A 20 -13.38 -6.44 4.61
CA ARG A 20 -12.00 -6.00 4.93
C ARG A 20 -11.38 -5.16 3.81
N ASP A 21 -11.67 -5.50 2.55
CA ASP A 21 -11.10 -4.82 1.39
C ASP A 21 -11.81 -3.49 1.18
N VAL A 22 -13.13 -3.45 1.39
CA VAL A 22 -13.91 -2.19 1.42
C VAL A 22 -13.39 -1.25 2.50
N ALA A 23 -13.21 -1.72 3.73
CA ALA A 23 -12.69 -0.90 4.84
C ALA A 23 -11.27 -0.38 4.56
N ARG A 24 -10.40 -1.24 4.03
CA ARG A 24 -9.04 -0.86 3.62
C ARG A 24 -9.06 0.24 2.55
N LEU A 25 -9.91 0.09 1.52
CA LEU A 25 -10.04 1.08 0.46
C LEU A 25 -10.59 2.41 0.98
N CYS A 26 -11.54 2.39 1.91
CA CYS A 26 -12.04 3.61 2.56
C CYS A 26 -10.91 4.38 3.25
N LEU A 27 -10.05 3.66 3.99
CA LEU A 27 -8.89 4.26 4.64
C LEU A 27 -7.91 4.86 3.62
N LEU A 28 -7.57 4.11 2.57
CA LEU A 28 -6.62 4.58 1.55
C LEU A 28 -7.13 5.81 0.78
N LEU A 29 -8.43 5.85 0.46
CA LEU A 29 -9.08 7.00 -0.16
C LEU A 29 -9.09 8.21 0.79
N ALA A 30 -9.40 8.00 2.07
CA ALA A 30 -9.34 9.05 3.08
C ALA A 30 -7.92 9.57 3.34
N ASN A 31 -6.90 8.73 3.19
CA ASN A 31 -5.50 9.14 3.31
C ASN A 31 -4.97 9.90 2.08
N THR A 32 -5.67 9.86 0.95
CA THR A 32 -5.24 10.50 -0.30
C THR A 32 -5.98 11.80 -0.62
N ALA A 33 -7.14 12.03 0.01
CA ALA A 33 -7.90 13.25 -0.12
C ALA A 33 -8.19 13.86 1.26
N ASP A 34 -7.95 15.16 1.41
CA ASP A 34 -8.27 15.91 2.63
C ASP A 34 -9.78 15.91 2.95
N ASP A 35 -10.63 15.82 1.91
CA ASP A 35 -12.07 15.69 2.04
C ASP A 35 -12.62 14.60 1.10
N VAL A 36 -13.28 13.61 1.71
CA VAL A 36 -13.87 12.45 1.03
C VAL A 36 -15.06 12.85 0.15
N SER A 37 -15.60 14.08 0.28
CA SER A 37 -16.63 14.63 -0.60
C SER A 37 -16.19 14.74 -2.07
N CYS A 38 -14.88 14.74 -2.36
CA CYS A 38 -14.37 14.77 -3.74
C CYS A 38 -14.73 13.50 -4.55
N TYR A 39 -15.14 12.42 -3.88
CA TYR A 39 -15.55 11.16 -4.50
C TYR A 39 -17.07 11.05 -4.71
N GLU A 40 -17.78 12.17 -4.70
CA GLU A 40 -19.23 12.19 -4.97
C GLU A 40 -19.58 11.87 -6.42
N ASP A 41 -18.64 12.03 -7.35
CA ASP A 41 -18.74 11.55 -8.72
C ASP A 41 -18.31 10.07 -8.80
N ASN A 42 -19.18 9.23 -9.36
CA ASN A 42 -18.92 7.79 -9.52
C ASN A 42 -17.72 7.52 -10.45
N ASP A 43 -17.48 8.37 -11.45
CA ASP A 43 -16.35 8.19 -12.36
C ASP A 43 -15.04 8.54 -11.65
N ALA A 44 -15.03 9.63 -10.88
CA ALA A 44 -13.90 10.02 -10.05
C ALA A 44 -13.59 8.97 -8.96
N LEU A 45 -14.62 8.45 -8.29
CA LEU A 45 -14.48 7.38 -7.30
C LEU A 45 -13.94 6.09 -7.94
N THR A 46 -14.44 5.71 -9.12
CA THR A 46 -13.97 4.51 -9.84
C THR A 46 -12.51 4.65 -10.29
N ALA A 47 -12.11 5.83 -10.75
CA ALA A 47 -10.73 6.12 -11.14
C ALA A 47 -9.78 6.05 -9.94
N ALA A 48 -10.10 6.78 -8.85
CA ALA A 48 -9.31 6.79 -7.63
C ALA A 48 -9.20 5.39 -7.00
N TRP A 49 -10.31 4.63 -7.03
CA TRP A 49 -10.34 3.25 -6.56
C TRP A 49 -9.38 2.34 -7.34
N LYS A 50 -9.41 2.38 -8.68
CA LYS A 50 -8.49 1.59 -9.52
C LYS A 50 -7.04 1.96 -9.28
N GLU A 51 -6.76 3.25 -9.18
CA GLU A 51 -5.41 3.74 -8.94
C GLU A 51 -4.85 3.26 -7.59
N ILE A 52 -5.64 3.39 -6.52
CA ILE A 52 -5.25 2.94 -5.18
C ILE A 52 -5.09 1.42 -5.15
N GLY A 53 -5.98 0.68 -5.81
CA GLY A 53 -5.85 -0.77 -5.95
C GLY A 53 -4.53 -1.18 -6.61
N LEU A 54 -4.17 -0.52 -7.72
CA LEU A 54 -2.90 -0.74 -8.42
C LEU A 54 -1.68 -0.38 -7.55
N ARG A 55 -1.72 0.75 -6.84
CA ARG A 55 -0.63 1.16 -5.94
C ARG A 55 -0.44 0.17 -4.80
N LEU A 56 -1.53 -0.30 -4.20
CA LEU A 56 -1.49 -1.29 -3.12
C LEU A 56 -0.92 -2.64 -3.62
N GLN A 57 -1.35 -3.08 -4.81
CA GLN A 57 -0.85 -4.30 -5.42
C GLN A 57 0.66 -4.18 -5.70
N ALA A 58 1.10 -3.09 -6.32
CA ALA A 58 2.51 -2.85 -6.59
C ALA A 58 3.37 -2.82 -5.32
N ALA A 59 2.89 -2.16 -4.25
CA ALA A 59 3.59 -2.14 -2.97
C ALA A 59 3.66 -3.53 -2.32
N THR A 60 2.58 -4.33 -2.43
CA THR A 60 2.54 -5.71 -1.94
C THR A 60 3.51 -6.60 -2.70
N ASP A 61 3.57 -6.49 -4.03
CA ASP A 61 4.49 -7.24 -4.88
C ASP A 61 5.95 -6.88 -4.56
N GLN A 62 6.25 -5.59 -4.40
CA GLN A 62 7.59 -5.13 -3.99
C GLN A 62 7.99 -5.67 -2.61
N HIS A 63 7.05 -5.69 -1.66
CA HIS A 63 7.33 -6.25 -0.34
C HIS A 63 7.57 -7.76 -0.39
N ALA A 64 6.81 -8.50 -1.20
CA ALA A 64 7.00 -9.93 -1.38
C ALA A 64 8.38 -10.24 -1.99
N ALA A 65 8.76 -9.55 -3.06
CA ALA A 65 10.07 -9.68 -3.69
C ALA A 65 11.21 -9.33 -2.71
N MET A 66 11.04 -8.27 -1.92
CA MET A 66 12.02 -7.87 -0.91
C MET A 66 12.16 -8.90 0.22
N THR A 67 11.05 -9.49 0.67
CA THR A 67 11.07 -10.54 1.69
C THR A 67 11.87 -11.75 1.20
N GLU A 68 11.71 -12.12 -0.07
CA GLU A 68 12.48 -13.19 -0.70
C GLU A 68 13.98 -12.87 -0.80
N GLU A 69 14.35 -11.64 -1.18
CA GLU A 69 15.75 -11.18 -1.19
C GLU A 69 16.38 -11.24 0.22
N LEU A 70 15.64 -10.80 1.25
CA LEU A 70 16.08 -10.86 2.65
C LEU A 70 16.20 -12.29 3.16
N GLU A 71 15.28 -13.18 2.82
CA GLU A 71 15.39 -14.59 3.20
C GLU A 71 16.61 -15.26 2.55
N SER A 72 16.87 -14.98 1.27
CA SER A 72 18.08 -15.44 0.57
C SER A 72 19.34 -14.93 1.26
N LEU A 73 19.34 -13.66 1.66
CA LEU A 73 20.43 -13.05 2.41
C LEU A 73 20.62 -13.66 3.80
N ALA A 74 19.54 -13.91 4.54
CA ALA A 74 19.58 -14.50 5.88
C ALA A 74 20.06 -15.96 5.86
N ARG A 75 19.83 -16.67 4.75
CA ARG A 75 20.39 -18.01 4.50
C ARG A 75 21.86 -17.98 4.05
N SER A 76 22.40 -16.81 3.73
CA SER A 76 23.82 -16.61 3.38
C SER A 76 24.69 -16.55 4.64
N ASP A 77 25.98 -16.90 4.53
CA ASP A 77 26.93 -16.85 5.65
C ASP A 77 27.14 -15.39 6.15
N PRO A 78 26.76 -15.05 7.40
CA PRO A 78 26.79 -13.67 7.92
C PRO A 78 28.18 -13.05 8.02
N GLN A 79 29.25 -13.86 8.00
CA GLN A 79 30.62 -13.37 8.22
C GLN A 79 31.24 -12.70 6.99
N LYS A 80 30.59 -12.75 5.82
CA LYS A 80 31.11 -12.18 4.58
C LYS A 80 30.05 -11.44 3.79
N PHE A 81 29.35 -10.50 4.42
CA PHE A 81 28.47 -9.62 3.66
C PHE A 81 29.27 -8.84 2.61
N SER A 82 29.01 -9.13 1.34
CA SER A 82 29.58 -8.37 0.23
C SER A 82 28.95 -6.97 0.18
N PRO A 83 29.58 -6.00 -0.50
CA PRO A 83 28.99 -4.67 -0.71
C PRO A 83 27.57 -4.74 -1.31
N ASP A 84 27.31 -5.71 -2.20
CA ASP A 84 25.98 -5.91 -2.80
C ASP A 84 24.93 -6.34 -1.77
N GLN A 85 25.32 -7.17 -0.81
CA GLN A 85 24.46 -7.62 0.28
C GLN A 85 24.10 -6.50 1.27
N ILE A 86 25.01 -5.53 1.47
CA ILE A 86 24.72 -4.31 2.23
C ILE A 86 23.68 -3.43 1.49
N TRP A 87 23.78 -3.33 0.16
CA TRP A 87 22.80 -2.61 -0.65
C TRP A 87 21.41 -3.24 -0.61
N VAL A 88 21.32 -4.58 -0.56
CA VAL A 88 20.04 -5.30 -0.36
C VAL A 88 19.42 -4.91 0.98
N LEU A 89 20.19 -4.87 2.08
CA LEU A 89 19.69 -4.45 3.40
C LEU A 89 19.19 -3.00 3.41
N ILE A 90 19.93 -2.06 2.81
CA ILE A 90 19.53 -0.66 2.73
C ILE A 90 18.25 -0.50 1.89
N ARG A 91 18.15 -1.23 0.77
CA ARG A 91 16.93 -1.25 -0.05
C ARG A 91 15.75 -1.84 0.72
N ALA A 92 15.98 -2.89 1.51
CA ALA A 92 14.96 -3.54 2.32
C ALA A 92 14.35 -2.60 3.36
N ILE A 93 15.17 -1.84 4.08
CA ILE A 93 14.72 -0.83 5.04
C ILE A 93 13.85 0.23 4.35
N LYS A 94 14.23 0.65 3.13
CA LYS A 94 13.46 1.62 2.34
C LYS A 94 12.12 1.06 1.86
N VAL A 95 12.08 -0.18 1.39
CA VAL A 95 10.84 -0.83 0.90
C VAL A 95 9.86 -1.13 2.03
N GLN A 96 10.34 -1.53 3.22
CA GLN A 96 9.46 -1.74 4.38
C GLN A 96 8.70 -0.47 4.79
N SER A 97 9.28 0.71 4.58
CA SER A 97 8.61 1.98 4.86
C SER A 97 7.43 2.26 3.91
N GLN A 98 7.47 1.77 2.68
CA GLN A 98 6.52 2.17 1.61
C GLN A 98 5.11 1.58 1.79
N ILE A 99 4.99 0.32 2.24
CA ILE A 99 3.67 -0.23 2.58
C ILE A 99 3.08 0.52 3.75
N LEU A 100 3.88 0.81 4.78
CA LEU A 100 3.41 1.48 5.98
C LEU A 100 2.84 2.87 5.65
N GLN A 101 3.50 3.62 4.77
CA GLN A 101 3.05 4.96 4.32
C GLN A 101 1.65 4.93 3.68
N LEU A 102 1.33 3.90 2.90
CA LEU A 102 -0.01 3.78 2.32
C LEU A 102 -1.09 3.72 3.40
N TYR A 103 -0.84 3.03 4.51
CA TYR A 103 -1.79 2.89 5.61
C TYR A 103 -1.78 4.06 6.60
N VAL A 104 -0.63 4.70 6.81
CA VAL A 104 -0.46 5.78 7.80
C VAL A 104 -0.79 7.15 7.21
N GLY A 105 -0.74 7.33 5.88
CA GLY A 105 -1.05 8.61 5.23
C GLY A 105 0.03 9.68 5.39
N GLU A 106 1.08 9.41 6.17
CA GLU A 106 2.24 10.29 6.35
C GLU A 106 3.38 9.89 5.41
N PRO A 107 4.15 10.86 4.87
CA PRO A 107 5.36 10.56 4.10
C PRO A 107 6.36 9.79 4.96
N ALA A 108 7.16 8.92 4.32
CA ALA A 108 8.29 8.28 4.98
C ALA A 108 9.10 9.33 5.75
N LEU A 109 9.47 9.04 6.99
CA LEU A 109 10.66 9.65 7.56
C LEU A 109 11.81 9.38 6.58
N GLU A 110 12.31 10.43 5.92
CA GLU A 110 13.56 10.37 5.17
C GLU A 110 14.65 10.01 6.18
N VAL A 111 15.20 8.81 6.04
CA VAL A 111 16.40 8.37 6.77
C VAL A 111 17.63 8.76 5.99
#